data_AF-A0A1C7ID99-F1
#
_entry.id   AF-A0A1C7ID99-F1
#
_cell.length_a   1.000
_cell.length_b   1.000
_cell.length_c   1.000
_cell.angle_alpha   90.00
_cell.angle_beta   90.00
_cell.angle_gamma   90.00
#
_symmetry.space_group_name_H-M   'P 1'
#
loop_
_entity.id
_entity.type
_entity.pdbx_description
1 polymer ?
#
loop_
_entity_poly.entity_id
_entity_poly.type
_entity_poly.pdbx_seq_one_letter_code
_entity_poly.pdbx_strand_id
1 'polypeptide(L)'
;MKTKKFWNWRKVKNQEPEVTERILELSGTIAEESWFDDDVTPQLFKDELNAGSGDITVWINSPGGDCVAAAQIYNMLSNYKGKVTVKIDGIAASAASVIAMAGDTVLVSPVSMLIIHNPATIAWGDHAEMQKAIDMLAEVKESIINAYVLKTGLSRPKLSHLMDAETWMDANKAVELGFADEIMTRAKAEGPPEEESEEEESEMGGKKPPAQDSMLFSRKAVNNTLFNKMAAKYGQAEKKPDMQEQAQIPAPETETGRCVDALMERLALLRH
;
A
#
# COMPACT_ATOMS: atom_id res chain seq x y z
N MET A 1 1.35 -29.74 -5.61
CA MET A 1 0.45 -28.70 -5.07
C MET A 1 -0.20 -28.01 -6.25
N LYS A 2 -1.46 -27.56 -6.16
CA LYS A 2 -2.00 -26.67 -7.20
C LYS A 2 -1.31 -25.32 -7.05
N THR A 3 -0.66 -24.86 -8.11
CA THR A 3 -0.06 -23.53 -8.18
C THR A 3 -1.11 -22.47 -7.85
N LYS A 4 -0.91 -21.63 -6.82
CA LYS A 4 -1.86 -20.58 -6.46
C LYS A 4 -1.49 -19.27 -7.17
N LYS A 5 -2.15 -19.02 -8.30
CA LYS A 5 -2.18 -17.68 -8.90
C LYS A 5 -3.00 -16.74 -8.01
N PHE A 6 -2.53 -15.51 -7.83
CA PHE A 6 -3.31 -14.43 -7.19
C PHE A 6 -4.24 -13.70 -8.18
N TRP A 7 -4.27 -14.15 -9.44
CA TRP A 7 -5.17 -13.64 -10.46
C TRP A 7 -6.00 -14.76 -11.10
N ASN A 8 -7.18 -14.38 -11.60
CA ASN A 8 -8.07 -15.27 -12.34
C ASN A 8 -8.78 -14.52 -13.47
N TRP A 9 -8.99 -15.19 -14.61
CA TRP A 9 -9.75 -14.65 -15.72
C TRP A 9 -11.14 -15.27 -15.80
N ARG A 10 -12.16 -14.42 -15.85
CA ARG A 10 -13.54 -14.81 -16.14
C ARG A 10 -14.00 -14.23 -17.47
N LYS A 11 -14.77 -15.02 -18.20
CA LYS A 11 -15.46 -14.59 -19.42
C LYS A 11 -16.95 -14.57 -19.13
N VAL A 12 -17.58 -13.41 -19.26
CA VAL A 12 -19.03 -13.27 -19.15
C VAL A 12 -19.59 -13.08 -20.56
N LYS A 13 -20.53 -13.94 -20.94
CA LYS A 13 -21.29 -13.80 -22.19
C LYS A 13 -22.60 -13.09 -21.87
N ASN A 14 -22.76 -11.85 -22.31
CA ASN A 14 -24.04 -11.16 -22.24
C ASN A 14 -24.82 -11.36 -23.55
N GLN A 15 -26.15 -11.47 -23.45
CA GLN A 15 -27.05 -11.75 -24.57
C GLN A 15 -27.02 -10.63 -25.63
N GLU A 16 -27.46 -10.98 -26.85
CA GLU A 16 -27.07 -10.32 -28.11
C GLU A 16 -27.18 -8.78 -28.16
N PRO A 17 -26.19 -8.11 -28.82
CA PRO A 17 -25.01 -8.70 -29.46
C PRO A 17 -24.01 -9.26 -28.43
N GLU A 18 -23.32 -10.36 -28.75
CA GLU A 18 -22.44 -11.11 -27.84
C GLU A 18 -21.19 -10.29 -27.46
N VAL A 19 -21.34 -9.36 -26.52
CA VAL A 19 -20.20 -8.66 -25.90
C VAL A 19 -19.61 -9.60 -24.86
N THR A 20 -18.43 -10.15 -25.15
CA THR A 20 -17.67 -10.93 -24.17
C THR A 20 -16.94 -9.95 -23.25
N GLU A 21 -17.46 -9.70 -22.06
CA GLU A 21 -16.73 -8.93 -21.05
C GLU A 21 -15.58 -9.80 -20.52
N ARG A 22 -14.36 -9.28 -20.61
CA ARG A 22 -13.15 -9.90 -20.07
C ARG A 22 -12.89 -9.36 -18.68
N ILE A 23 -13.02 -10.23 -17.68
CA ILE A 23 -12.86 -9.87 -16.29
C ILE A 23 -11.58 -10.49 -15.75
N LEU A 24 -10.69 -9.64 -15.20
CA LEU A 24 -9.52 -10.04 -14.44
C LEU A 24 -9.80 -9.81 -12.96
N GLU A 25 -9.73 -10.85 -12.14
CA GLU A 25 -9.87 -10.76 -10.69
C GLU A 25 -8.47 -10.85 -10.06
N LEU A 26 -8.08 -9.84 -9.27
CA LEU A 26 -6.88 -9.84 -8.44
C LEU A 26 -7.30 -9.95 -6.98
N SER A 27 -7.07 -11.12 -6.37
CA SER A 27 -7.56 -11.44 -5.03
C SER A 27 -6.48 -12.05 -4.15
N GLY A 28 -6.42 -11.59 -2.90
CA GLY A 28 -5.38 -12.02 -1.96
C GLY A 28 -4.04 -11.32 -2.17
N THR A 29 -3.00 -11.84 -1.53
CA THR A 29 -1.67 -11.22 -1.54
C THR A 29 -1.01 -11.32 -2.92
N ILE A 30 -0.52 -10.19 -3.42
CA ILE A 30 0.21 -10.13 -4.70
C ILE A 30 1.54 -10.85 -4.54
N ALA A 31 1.73 -11.92 -5.32
CA ALA A 31 2.95 -12.73 -5.33
C ALA A 31 3.36 -13.25 -3.94
N GLU A 32 2.39 -13.76 -3.16
CA GLU A 32 2.70 -14.46 -1.90
C GLU A 32 3.53 -15.72 -2.14
N GLU A 33 3.14 -16.49 -3.17
CA GLU A 33 3.93 -17.55 -3.77
C GLU A 33 4.75 -16.98 -4.92
N SER A 34 5.90 -17.61 -5.20
CA SER A 34 6.95 -17.03 -6.05
C SER A 34 6.45 -16.57 -7.43
N TRP A 35 6.62 -15.27 -7.70
CA TRP A 35 6.34 -14.58 -8.98
C TRP A 35 7.37 -14.87 -10.08
N PHE A 36 8.49 -15.48 -9.70
CA PHE A 36 9.59 -15.80 -10.61
C PHE A 36 9.82 -17.31 -10.73
N ASP A 37 8.89 -18.12 -10.21
CA ASP A 37 8.93 -19.58 -10.32
C ASP A 37 8.34 -20.07 -11.63
N ASP A 38 8.65 -21.32 -11.99
CA ASP A 38 8.29 -21.92 -13.29
C ASP A 38 6.77 -21.93 -13.56
N ASP A 39 5.94 -21.94 -12.52
CA ASP A 39 4.48 -22.05 -12.67
C ASP A 39 3.72 -20.70 -12.62
N VAL A 40 4.29 -19.63 -12.05
CA VAL A 40 3.64 -18.31 -11.86
C VAL A 40 4.62 -17.22 -12.25
N THR A 41 4.69 -16.92 -13.56
CA THR A 41 5.65 -15.95 -14.09
C THR A 41 4.98 -14.65 -14.57
N PRO A 42 5.75 -13.55 -14.71
CA PRO A 42 5.24 -12.34 -15.35
C PRO A 42 4.86 -12.59 -16.81
N GLN A 43 5.58 -13.50 -17.48
CA GLN A 43 5.32 -13.87 -18.86
C GLN A 43 3.97 -14.58 -18.99
N LEU A 44 3.64 -15.50 -18.08
CA LEU A 44 2.34 -16.15 -18.05
C LEU A 44 1.19 -15.15 -17.86
N PHE A 45 1.33 -14.20 -16.93
CA PHE A 45 0.34 -13.13 -16.76
C PHE A 45 0.17 -12.32 -18.04
N LYS A 46 1.29 -11.93 -18.68
CA LYS A 46 1.30 -11.17 -19.92
C LYS A 46 0.64 -11.93 -21.08
N ASP A 47 0.88 -13.24 -21.19
CA ASP A 47 0.30 -14.08 -22.24
C ASP A 47 -1.21 -14.20 -22.05
N GLU A 48 -1.68 -14.41 -20.82
CA GLU A 48 -3.12 -14.46 -20.52
C GLU A 48 -3.82 -13.11 -20.73
N LEU A 49 -3.16 -12.00 -20.38
CA LEU A 49 -3.64 -10.65 -20.67
C LEU A 49 -3.84 -10.42 -22.17
N ASN A 50 -2.85 -10.82 -22.98
CA ASN A 50 -2.82 -10.63 -24.44
C ASN A 50 -3.58 -11.70 -25.23
N ALA A 51 -4.01 -12.80 -24.60
CA ALA A 51 -4.79 -13.86 -25.26
C ALA A 51 -6.19 -13.41 -25.71
N GLY A 52 -6.65 -12.23 -25.27
CA GLY A 52 -7.91 -11.63 -25.73
C GLY A 52 -7.73 -10.19 -26.20
N SER A 53 -8.78 -9.66 -26.80
CA SER A 53 -8.87 -8.29 -27.29
C SER A 53 -10.09 -7.58 -26.68
N GLY A 54 -10.19 -6.27 -26.94
CA GLY A 54 -11.26 -5.43 -26.39
C GLY A 54 -10.93 -4.87 -25.01
N ASP A 55 -11.91 -4.22 -24.39
CA ASP A 55 -11.77 -3.63 -23.07
C ASP A 55 -11.79 -4.71 -21.98
N ILE A 56 -11.15 -4.43 -20.85
CA ILE A 56 -11.12 -5.34 -19.69
C ILE A 56 -11.59 -4.64 -18.42
N THR A 57 -12.25 -5.40 -17.55
CA THR A 57 -12.58 -4.98 -16.20
C THR A 57 -11.69 -5.72 -15.21
N VAL A 58 -10.92 -4.99 -14.39
CA VAL A 58 -10.03 -5.54 -13.36
C VAL A 58 -10.67 -5.35 -11.98
N TRP A 59 -11.10 -6.42 -11.33
CA TRP A 59 -11.60 -6.39 -9.96
C TRP A 59 -10.46 -6.61 -8.98
N ILE A 60 -10.34 -5.73 -7.97
CA ILE A 60 -9.27 -5.77 -6.98
C ILE A 60 -9.85 -5.91 -5.57
N ASN A 61 -9.45 -7.00 -4.92
CA ASN A 61 -9.65 -7.25 -3.50
C ASN A 61 -8.37 -7.84 -2.91
N SER A 62 -7.38 -6.97 -2.66
CA SER A 62 -6.03 -7.37 -2.30
C SER A 62 -5.42 -6.48 -1.22
N PRO A 63 -4.77 -7.07 -0.19
CA PRO A 63 -4.00 -6.33 0.81
C PRO A 63 -2.67 -5.78 0.27
N GLY A 64 -2.32 -6.07 -1.00
CA GLY A 64 -1.02 -5.76 -1.58
C GLY A 64 -0.08 -6.95 -1.54
N GLY A 65 1.24 -6.70 -1.56
CA GLY A 65 2.27 -7.74 -1.66
C GLY A 65 3.53 -7.21 -2.31
N ASP A 66 4.13 -7.99 -3.22
CA ASP A 66 5.39 -7.64 -3.86
C ASP A 66 5.29 -6.40 -4.77
N CYS A 67 6.18 -5.42 -4.52
CA CYS A 67 6.18 -4.15 -5.25
C CYS A 67 6.70 -4.29 -6.69
N VAL A 68 7.58 -5.26 -6.96
CA VAL A 68 8.15 -5.48 -8.30
C VAL A 68 7.10 -6.13 -9.22
N ALA A 69 6.38 -7.14 -8.72
CA ALA A 69 5.26 -7.77 -9.38
C ALA A 69 4.16 -6.74 -9.69
N ALA A 70 3.80 -5.91 -8.71
CA ALA A 70 2.84 -4.83 -8.90
C ALA A 70 3.28 -3.82 -9.97
N ALA A 71 4.55 -3.40 -9.98
CA ALA A 71 5.08 -2.49 -11.00
C ALA A 71 5.03 -3.13 -12.41
N GLN A 72 5.32 -4.42 -12.52
CA GLN A 72 5.22 -5.13 -13.80
C GLN A 72 3.77 -5.23 -14.29
N ILE A 73 2.83 -5.58 -13.41
CA ILE A 73 1.40 -5.62 -13.75
C ILE A 73 0.90 -4.23 -14.13
N TYR A 74 1.26 -3.20 -13.36
CA TYR A 74 0.94 -1.81 -13.68
C TYR A 74 1.38 -1.46 -15.10
N ASN A 75 2.62 -1.79 -15.47
CA ASN A 75 3.14 -1.52 -16.81
C ASN A 75 2.41 -2.32 -17.89
N MET A 76 2.06 -3.58 -17.63
CA MET A 76 1.33 -4.41 -18.60
C MET A 76 -0.09 -3.90 -18.84
N LEU A 77 -0.79 -3.48 -17.77
CA LEU A 77 -2.13 -2.90 -17.86
C LEU A 77 -2.11 -1.51 -18.51
N SER A 78 -1.17 -0.64 -18.13
CA SER A 78 -1.04 0.71 -18.70
C SER A 78 -0.68 0.71 -20.20
N ASN A 79 -0.04 -0.35 -20.68
CA ASN A 79 0.28 -0.55 -22.10
C ASN A 79 -0.74 -1.43 -22.84
N TYR A 80 -1.84 -1.81 -22.17
CA TYR A 80 -2.88 -2.60 -22.81
C TYR A 80 -3.60 -1.76 -23.87
N LYS A 81 -3.95 -2.39 -25.00
CA LYS A 81 -4.53 -1.66 -26.15
C LYS A 81 -6.00 -1.29 -25.97
N GLY A 82 -6.75 -2.09 -25.22
CA GLY A 82 -8.14 -1.81 -24.86
C GLY A 82 -8.22 -0.97 -23.60
N LYS A 83 -9.41 -0.45 -23.29
CA LYS A 83 -9.61 0.29 -22.04
C LYS A 83 -9.54 -0.65 -20.84
N VAL A 84 -8.89 -0.21 -19.78
CA VAL A 84 -8.78 -0.91 -18.50
C VAL A 84 -9.66 -0.19 -17.48
N THR A 85 -10.78 -0.81 -17.10
CA THR A 85 -11.62 -0.35 -15.99
C THR A 85 -11.27 -1.13 -14.73
N VAL A 86 -10.69 -0.47 -13.75
CA VAL A 86 -10.43 -1.05 -12.43
C VAL A 86 -11.65 -0.85 -11.53
N LYS A 87 -12.01 -1.88 -10.78
CA LYS A 87 -13.09 -1.90 -9.79
C LYS A 87 -12.55 -2.40 -8.45
N ILE A 88 -12.54 -1.55 -7.44
CA ILE A 88 -12.14 -1.90 -6.07
C ILE A 88 -13.41 -2.29 -5.30
N ASP A 89 -13.55 -3.56 -4.93
CA ASP A 89 -14.79 -4.13 -4.34
C ASP A 89 -14.63 -4.74 -2.95
N GLY A 90 -13.42 -4.64 -2.38
CA GLY A 90 -13.16 -4.89 -0.96
C GLY A 90 -12.07 -3.93 -0.47
N ILE A 91 -10.83 -4.23 -0.85
CA ILE A 91 -9.67 -3.44 -0.48
C ILE A 91 -8.67 -3.37 -1.64
N ALA A 92 -8.07 -2.20 -1.85
CA ALA A 92 -6.86 -2.05 -2.64
C ALA A 92 -5.80 -1.38 -1.75
N ALA A 93 -4.95 -2.19 -1.13
CA ALA A 93 -3.91 -1.72 -0.22
C ALA A 93 -2.51 -1.88 -0.82
N SER A 94 -1.62 -0.96 -0.49
CA SER A 94 -0.17 -1.12 -0.72
C SER A 94 0.15 -1.37 -2.19
N ALA A 95 0.86 -2.44 -2.54
CA ALA A 95 1.17 -2.78 -3.93
C ALA A 95 -0.10 -2.92 -4.82
N ALA A 96 -1.25 -3.31 -4.27
CA ALA A 96 -2.50 -3.42 -5.03
C ALA A 96 -3.09 -2.04 -5.39
N SER A 97 -2.90 -1.02 -4.54
CA SER A 97 -3.32 0.34 -4.90
C SER A 97 -2.47 0.89 -6.04
N VAL A 98 -1.21 0.48 -6.18
CA VAL A 98 -0.38 0.83 -7.34
C VAL A 98 -0.95 0.22 -8.62
N ILE A 99 -1.28 -1.08 -8.60
CA ILE A 99 -1.91 -1.75 -9.75
C ILE A 99 -3.22 -1.06 -10.14
N ALA A 100 -4.02 -0.64 -9.15
CA ALA A 100 -5.27 0.06 -9.41
C ALA A 100 -5.07 1.36 -10.22
N MET A 101 -3.95 2.06 -10.04
CA MET A 101 -3.66 3.29 -10.78
C MET A 101 -3.36 3.07 -12.27
N ALA A 102 -3.17 1.82 -12.72
CA ALA A 102 -3.00 1.51 -14.14
C ALA A 102 -4.30 1.57 -14.95
N GLY A 103 -5.46 1.69 -14.27
CA GLY A 103 -6.75 1.78 -14.93
C GLY A 103 -6.97 3.15 -15.58
N ASP A 104 -7.45 3.14 -16.83
CA ASP A 104 -8.00 4.33 -17.49
C ASP A 104 -9.16 4.90 -16.67
N THR A 105 -9.96 4.01 -16.07
CA THR A 105 -11.03 4.34 -15.13
C THR A 105 -10.90 3.47 -13.88
N VAL A 106 -10.99 4.07 -12.70
CA VAL A 106 -10.89 3.45 -11.39
C VAL A 106 -12.17 3.74 -10.62
N LEU A 107 -12.96 2.71 -10.39
CA LEU A 107 -14.20 2.77 -9.64
C LEU A 107 -13.99 2.13 -8.28
N VAL A 108 -14.57 2.74 -7.24
CA VAL A 108 -14.49 2.22 -5.87
C VAL A 108 -15.89 1.95 -5.33
N SER A 109 -16.11 0.75 -4.78
CA SER A 109 -17.38 0.42 -4.13
C SER A 109 -17.59 1.30 -2.90
N PRO A 110 -18.85 1.71 -2.60
CA PRO A 110 -19.15 2.60 -1.47
C PRO A 110 -18.75 2.02 -0.10
N VAL A 111 -18.50 0.71 -0.01
CA VAL A 111 -18.08 0.00 1.21
C VAL A 111 -16.62 -0.47 1.17
N SER A 112 -15.86 -0.06 0.16
CA SER A 112 -14.46 -0.46 -0.01
C SER A 112 -13.48 0.58 0.52
N MET A 113 -12.23 0.15 0.70
CA MET A 113 -11.14 1.00 1.16
C MET A 113 -9.96 0.97 0.19
N LEU A 114 -9.29 2.12 0.06
CA LEU A 114 -7.99 2.23 -0.60
C LEU A 114 -6.95 2.67 0.43
N ILE A 115 -5.77 2.03 0.43
CA ILE A 115 -4.72 2.32 1.41
C ILE A 115 -3.38 2.51 0.73
N ILE A 116 -2.71 3.61 1.04
CA ILE A 116 -1.35 3.90 0.58
C ILE A 116 -0.40 4.07 1.76
N HIS A 117 0.81 3.51 1.64
CA HIS A 117 1.86 3.63 2.64
C HIS A 117 3.25 3.44 2.03
N ASN A 118 4.30 3.73 2.79
CA ASN A 118 5.68 3.52 2.37
C ASN A 118 6.00 2.03 2.15
N PRO A 119 6.84 1.68 1.16
CA PRO A 119 7.31 0.31 1.00
C PRO A 119 8.05 -0.16 2.26
N ALA A 120 7.96 -1.45 2.54
CA ALA A 120 8.59 -2.08 3.70
C ALA A 120 9.29 -3.36 3.28
N THR A 121 10.39 -3.69 3.96
CA THR A 121 11.13 -4.93 3.76
C THR A 121 11.75 -5.38 5.08
N ILE A 122 12.26 -6.61 5.10
CA ILE A 122 13.12 -7.13 6.17
C ILE A 122 14.52 -7.27 5.58
N ALA A 123 15.51 -6.65 6.22
CA ALA A 123 16.91 -6.72 5.81
C ALA A 123 17.79 -7.09 7.02
N TRP A 124 18.89 -7.78 6.77
CA TRP A 124 19.90 -8.12 7.78
C TRP A 124 21.29 -8.07 7.16
N GLY A 125 22.27 -7.58 7.92
CA GLY A 125 23.63 -7.37 7.41
C GLY A 125 24.41 -6.32 8.21
N ASP A 126 25.60 -5.97 7.73
CA ASP A 126 26.41 -4.89 8.30
C ASP A 126 25.84 -3.49 7.97
N HIS A 127 26.50 -2.44 8.45
CA HIS A 127 26.08 -1.05 8.21
C HIS A 127 25.92 -0.72 6.71
N ALA A 128 26.84 -1.19 5.86
CA ALA A 128 26.79 -0.89 4.43
C ALA A 128 25.63 -1.63 3.74
N GLU A 129 25.33 -2.85 4.17
CA GLU A 129 24.17 -3.62 3.69
C GLU A 129 22.86 -2.97 4.12
N MET A 130 22.77 -2.46 5.36
CA MET A 130 21.58 -1.73 5.84
C MET A 130 21.38 -0.40 5.10
N GLN A 131 22.45 0.32 4.79
CA GLN A 131 22.35 1.53 3.97
C GLN A 131 21.80 1.22 2.57
N LYS A 132 22.28 0.15 1.92
CA LYS A 132 21.75 -0.28 0.61
C LYS A 132 20.26 -0.63 0.66
N ALA A 133 19.79 -1.27 1.73
CA ALA A 133 18.38 -1.58 1.91
C ALA A 133 17.53 -0.30 2.07
N ILE A 134 18.03 0.71 2.79
CA ILE A 134 17.37 2.02 2.93
C ILE A 134 17.28 2.71 1.56
N ASP A 135 18.39 2.76 0.82
CA ASP A 135 18.43 3.39 -0.51
C ASP A 135 17.47 2.70 -1.47
N MET A 136 17.41 1.36 -1.45
CA MET A 136 16.45 0.58 -2.25
C MET A 136 15.00 0.92 -1.90
N LEU A 137 14.64 1.00 -0.61
CA LEU A 137 13.28 1.39 -0.21
C LEU A 137 12.92 2.81 -0.64
N ALA A 138 13.89 3.74 -0.64
CA ALA A 138 13.69 5.09 -1.15
C ALA A 138 13.35 5.07 -2.65
N GLU A 139 14.11 4.33 -3.46
CA GLU A 139 13.84 4.19 -4.90
C GLU A 139 12.48 3.51 -5.18
N VAL A 140 12.12 2.48 -4.41
CA VAL A 140 10.79 1.85 -4.52
C VAL A 140 9.69 2.84 -4.19
N LYS A 141 9.87 3.67 -3.15
CA LYS A 141 8.90 4.71 -2.78
C LYS A 141 8.73 5.72 -3.92
N GLU A 142 9.83 6.13 -4.55
CA GLU A 142 9.81 7.04 -5.70
C GLU A 142 9.06 6.45 -6.90
N SER A 143 9.27 5.16 -7.18
CA SER A 143 8.53 4.42 -8.21
C SER A 143 7.03 4.40 -7.94
N ILE A 144 6.63 4.11 -6.70
CA ILE A 144 5.22 4.12 -6.27
C ILE A 144 4.61 5.52 -6.44
N ILE A 145 5.33 6.57 -6.03
CA ILE A 145 4.86 7.96 -6.18
C ILE A 145 4.63 8.31 -7.66
N ASN A 146 5.43 7.81 -8.60
CA ASN A 146 5.22 8.08 -10.02
C ASN A 146 3.83 7.63 -10.49
N ALA A 147 3.40 6.41 -10.12
CA ALA A 147 2.06 5.92 -10.46
C ALA A 147 0.96 6.81 -9.85
N TYR A 148 1.11 7.23 -8.59
CA TYR A 148 0.14 8.10 -7.93
C TYR A 148 0.10 9.51 -8.52
N VAL A 149 1.23 10.10 -8.91
CA VAL A 149 1.26 11.41 -9.58
C VAL A 149 0.48 11.34 -10.88
N LEU A 150 0.72 10.30 -11.69
CA LEU A 150 0.06 10.13 -12.98
C LEU A 150 -1.46 10.01 -12.85
N LYS A 151 -1.95 9.27 -11.84
CA LYS A 151 -3.38 9.10 -11.64
C LYS A 151 -4.07 10.28 -10.94
N THR A 152 -3.48 10.79 -9.86
CA THR A 152 -4.12 11.76 -8.97
C THR A 152 -3.89 13.23 -9.37
N GLY A 153 -2.79 13.52 -10.09
CA GLY A 153 -2.32 14.88 -10.31
C GLY A 153 -1.79 15.60 -9.06
N LEU A 154 -1.74 14.94 -7.90
CA LEU A 154 -1.22 15.52 -6.67
C LEU A 154 0.30 15.70 -6.74
N SER A 155 0.80 16.73 -6.04
CA SER A 155 2.25 16.96 -5.94
C SER A 155 2.96 15.81 -5.22
N ARG A 156 4.19 15.52 -5.64
CA ARG A 156 5.06 14.48 -5.03
C ARG A 156 5.21 14.65 -3.50
N PRO A 157 5.42 15.87 -2.94
CA PRO A 157 5.48 16.05 -1.48
C PRO A 157 4.18 15.69 -0.77
N LYS A 158 3.02 16.02 -1.37
CA LYS A 158 1.71 15.67 -0.80
C LYS A 158 1.52 14.16 -0.77
N LEU A 159 1.86 13.47 -1.86
CA LEU A 159 1.78 12.01 -1.95
C LEU A 159 2.74 11.34 -0.96
N SER A 160 3.99 11.79 -0.87
CA SER A 160 4.93 11.30 0.14
C SER A 160 4.36 11.44 1.54
N HIS A 161 3.77 12.59 1.88
CA HIS A 161 3.18 12.81 3.20
C HIS A 161 2.00 11.85 3.49
N LEU A 162 1.16 11.58 2.50
CA LEU A 162 0.06 10.60 2.65
C LEU A 162 0.62 9.18 2.85
N MET A 163 1.67 8.80 2.13
CA MET A 163 2.33 7.50 2.32
C MET A 163 3.01 7.39 3.69
N ASP A 164 3.69 8.46 4.15
CA ASP A 164 4.33 8.53 5.47
C ASP A 164 3.34 8.41 6.63
N ALA A 165 2.09 8.81 6.40
CA ALA A 165 1.01 8.74 7.37
C ALA A 165 0.34 7.36 7.43
N GLU A 166 0.61 6.47 6.48
CA GLU A 166 -0.20 5.29 6.17
C GLU A 166 -1.67 5.67 6.09
N THR A 167 -2.07 6.09 4.90
CA THR A 167 -3.37 6.73 4.69
C THR A 167 -4.40 5.71 4.23
N TRP A 168 -5.48 5.59 5.00
CA TRP A 168 -6.67 4.82 4.71
C TRP A 168 -7.76 5.78 4.18
N MET A 169 -8.31 5.45 3.02
CA MET A 169 -9.30 6.26 2.31
C MET A 169 -10.56 5.43 2.10
N ASP A 170 -11.70 5.98 2.49
CA ASP A 170 -12.99 5.50 2.02
C ASP A 170 -13.23 5.88 0.54
N ALA A 171 -14.34 5.40 -0.02
CA ALA A 171 -14.70 5.65 -1.41
C ALA A 171 -14.75 7.16 -1.76
N ASN A 172 -15.35 7.98 -0.89
CA ASN A 172 -15.45 9.42 -1.09
C ASN A 172 -14.07 10.08 -1.10
N LYS A 173 -13.20 9.71 -0.16
CA LYS A 173 -11.86 10.28 -0.05
C LYS A 173 -10.96 9.85 -1.20
N ALA A 174 -11.07 8.61 -1.64
CA ALA A 174 -10.35 8.11 -2.81
C ALA A 174 -10.70 8.93 -4.06
N VAL A 175 -11.98 9.26 -4.26
CA VAL A 175 -12.41 10.14 -5.36
C VAL A 175 -11.94 11.58 -5.15
N GLU A 176 -12.13 12.14 -3.96
CA GLU A 176 -11.70 13.52 -3.63
C GLU A 176 -10.21 13.76 -3.88
N LEU A 177 -9.36 12.77 -3.56
CA LEU A 177 -7.91 12.85 -3.74
C LEU A 177 -7.44 12.34 -5.11
N GLY A 178 -8.36 11.93 -6.00
CA GLY A 178 -8.05 11.50 -7.37
C GLY A 178 -7.48 10.09 -7.51
N PHE A 179 -7.53 9.26 -6.46
CA PHE A 179 -7.14 7.85 -6.54
C PHE A 179 -8.23 6.98 -7.19
N ALA A 180 -9.48 7.46 -7.19
CA ALA A 180 -10.59 6.88 -7.93
C ALA A 180 -11.29 7.97 -8.74
N ASP A 181 -11.93 7.59 -9.83
CA ASP A 181 -12.69 8.53 -10.66
C ASP A 181 -14.13 8.64 -10.16
N GLU A 182 -14.76 7.51 -9.80
CA GLU A 182 -16.16 7.48 -9.35
C GLU A 182 -16.43 6.40 -8.31
N ILE A 183 -17.53 6.59 -7.56
CA ILE A 183 -18.07 5.58 -6.64
C ILE A 183 -19.07 4.72 -7.41
N MET A 184 -18.94 3.40 -7.30
CA MET A 184 -19.85 2.47 -7.95
C MET A 184 -21.29 2.68 -7.46
N THR A 185 -22.20 2.93 -8.38
CA THR A 185 -23.63 3.02 -8.08
C THR A 185 -24.32 1.67 -8.26
N ARG A 186 -25.27 1.36 -7.38
CA ARG A 186 -26.18 0.24 -7.61
C ARG A 186 -26.98 0.53 -8.88
N ALA A 187 -26.99 -0.41 -9.84
CA ALA A 187 -27.98 -0.38 -10.90
C ALA A 187 -29.36 -0.34 -10.24
N LYS A 188 -30.12 0.75 -10.42
CA LYS A 188 -31.54 0.73 -10.09
C LYS A 188 -32.12 -0.41 -10.90
N ALA A 189 -32.68 -1.41 -10.23
CA ALA A 189 -33.56 -2.33 -10.92
C ALA A 189 -34.64 -1.45 -11.54
N GLU A 190 -34.74 -1.42 -12.87
CA GLU A 190 -35.90 -0.86 -13.55
C GLU A 190 -37.11 -1.62 -13.00
N GLY A 191 -37.86 -0.98 -12.11
CA GLY A 191 -39.21 -1.41 -11.78
C GLY A 191 -40.06 -1.37 -13.05
N PRO A 192 -41.14 -2.16 -13.13
CA PRO A 192 -42.05 -2.08 -14.26
C PRO A 192 -42.53 -0.63 -14.44
N PRO A 193 -42.83 -0.19 -15.68
CA PRO A 193 -43.26 1.17 -15.94
C PRO A 193 -44.55 1.43 -15.18
N GLU A 194 -44.50 2.29 -14.17
CA GLU A 194 -45.71 2.80 -13.53
C GLU A 194 -46.34 3.78 -14.52
N GLU A 195 -47.59 3.48 -14.88
CA GLU A 195 -48.43 4.29 -15.75
C GLU A 195 -48.57 5.71 -15.21
N GLU A 196 -48.63 6.64 -16.16
CA GLU A 196 -48.81 8.08 -15.98
C GLU A 196 -49.94 8.39 -14.98
N SER A 197 -49.62 9.20 -13.97
CA SER A 197 -50.60 10.12 -13.39
C SER A 197 -49.95 11.49 -13.26
N GLU A 198 -50.60 12.46 -13.91
CA GLU A 198 -50.21 13.85 -13.96
C GLU A 198 -50.48 14.55 -12.60
N GLU A 199 -49.74 15.66 -12.41
CA GLU A 199 -49.98 16.76 -11.47
C GLU A 199 -49.49 16.60 -10.02
N GLU A 200 -48.37 17.26 -9.69
CA GLU A 200 -48.39 18.58 -9.03
C GLU A 200 -46.97 19.14 -8.95
N GLU A 201 -46.74 20.28 -9.61
CA GLU A 201 -45.56 21.12 -9.36
C GLU A 201 -45.61 21.63 -7.91
N SER A 202 -44.69 21.16 -7.07
CA SER A 202 -44.28 21.90 -5.89
C SER A 202 -42.76 22.06 -5.89
N GLU A 203 -42.34 23.33 -5.98
CA GLU A 203 -40.98 23.77 -5.75
C GLU A 203 -40.50 23.26 -4.38
N MET A 204 -39.73 22.19 -4.35
CA MET A 204 -38.78 21.95 -3.27
C MET A 204 -37.42 21.65 -3.88
N GLY A 205 -36.56 22.67 -3.83
CA GLY A 205 -35.14 22.55 -4.07
C GLY A 205 -34.56 21.41 -3.24
N GLY A 206 -34.35 20.26 -3.88
CA GLY A 206 -33.65 19.12 -3.33
C GLY A 206 -32.21 19.50 -3.08
N LYS A 207 -31.91 19.93 -1.85
CA LYS A 207 -30.55 19.99 -1.33
C LYS A 207 -29.86 18.67 -1.65
N LYS A 208 -28.76 18.76 -2.39
CA LYS A 208 -27.73 17.72 -2.45
C LYS A 208 -27.55 17.18 -1.02
N PRO A 209 -27.63 15.86 -0.77
CA PRO A 209 -27.38 15.34 0.57
C PRO A 209 -26.05 15.91 1.06
N PRO A 210 -25.96 16.33 2.34
CA PRO A 210 -24.74 16.92 2.86
C PRO A 210 -23.61 15.94 2.57
N ALA A 211 -22.50 16.46 2.00
CA ALA A 211 -21.29 15.68 1.78
C ALA A 211 -21.00 14.93 3.07
N GLN A 212 -21.24 13.61 3.07
CA GLN A 212 -21.00 12.78 4.23
C GLN A 212 -19.52 12.92 4.54
N ASP A 213 -19.19 13.26 5.80
CA ASP A 213 -17.82 13.49 6.23
C ASP A 213 -16.91 12.36 5.72
N SER A 214 -16.10 12.70 4.72
CA SER A 214 -15.19 11.79 4.06
C SER A 214 -14.14 11.32 5.07
N MET A 215 -14.11 10.02 5.35
CA MET A 215 -13.27 9.44 6.40
C MET A 215 -11.86 9.19 5.87
N LEU A 216 -10.92 10.00 6.38
CA LEU A 216 -9.48 9.80 6.22
C LEU A 216 -8.90 9.32 7.54
N PHE A 217 -8.30 8.14 7.55
CA PHE A 217 -7.65 7.60 8.74
C PHE A 217 -6.15 7.45 8.52
N SER A 218 -5.34 7.85 9.50
CA SER A 218 -3.88 7.65 9.49
C SER A 218 -3.48 6.77 10.67
N ARG A 219 -2.86 5.62 10.40
CA ARG A 219 -2.33 4.77 11.47
C ARG A 219 -1.28 5.49 12.30
N LYS A 220 -0.38 6.25 11.66
CA LYS A 220 0.68 6.98 12.36
C LYS A 220 0.12 8.06 13.29
N ALA A 221 -0.88 8.81 12.86
CA ALA A 221 -1.53 9.81 13.69
C ALA A 221 -2.20 9.19 14.93
N VAL A 222 -2.88 8.05 14.76
CA VAL A 222 -3.48 7.31 15.88
C VAL A 222 -2.44 6.76 16.83
N ASN A 223 -1.37 6.14 16.30
CA ASN A 223 -0.28 5.62 17.12
C ASN A 223 0.38 6.75 17.91
N ASN A 224 0.70 7.87 17.28
CA ASN A 224 1.28 9.03 17.95
C ASN A 224 0.34 9.59 19.03
N THR A 225 -0.95 9.68 18.75
CA THR A 225 -1.95 10.14 19.73
C THR A 225 -2.04 9.19 20.92
N LEU A 226 -1.99 7.88 20.66
CA LEU A 226 -1.97 6.86 21.70
C LEU A 226 -0.70 6.92 22.54
N PHE A 227 0.48 6.99 21.91
CA PHE A 227 1.76 7.17 22.59
C PHE A 227 1.81 8.45 23.42
N ASN A 228 1.33 9.58 22.88
CA ASN A 228 1.27 10.84 23.62
C ASN A 228 0.33 10.75 24.83
N LYS A 229 -0.84 10.09 24.69
CA LYS A 229 -1.76 9.83 25.81
C LYS A 229 -1.14 8.89 26.85
N MET A 230 -0.39 7.88 26.42
CA MET A 230 0.35 6.99 27.32
C MET A 230 1.46 7.75 28.04
N ALA A 231 2.25 8.56 27.35
CA ALA A 231 3.29 9.41 27.95
C ALA A 231 2.69 10.44 28.92
N ALA A 232 1.54 11.04 28.62
CA ALA A 232 0.87 11.96 29.52
C ALA A 232 0.28 11.28 30.77
N LYS A 233 -0.16 10.02 30.67
CA LYS A 233 -0.75 9.27 31.79
C LYS A 233 0.26 8.48 32.62
N TYR A 234 1.33 7.99 32.00
CA TYR A 234 2.30 7.06 32.59
C TYR A 234 3.74 7.59 32.57
N GLY A 235 4.02 8.67 31.83
CA GLY A 235 5.30 9.36 31.83
C GLY A 235 5.43 10.33 33.00
N GLN A 236 5.42 9.82 34.23
CA GLN A 236 6.12 10.55 35.29
C GLN A 236 7.62 10.46 35.01
N ALA A 237 8.30 11.60 35.15
CA ALA A 237 9.72 11.74 34.87
C ALA A 237 10.56 10.78 35.72
N GLU A 238 11.06 9.72 35.11
CA GLU A 238 12.31 9.14 35.59
C GLU A 238 13.41 10.16 35.28
N LYS A 239 14.08 10.65 36.33
CA LYS A 239 15.35 11.36 36.16
C LYS A 239 16.24 10.44 35.34
N LYS A 240 16.59 10.86 34.12
CA LYS A 240 17.63 10.19 33.35
C LYS A 240 18.88 10.12 34.24
N PRO A 241 19.46 8.93 34.47
CA PRO A 241 20.79 8.88 35.06
C PRO A 241 21.73 9.66 34.14
N ASP A 242 22.69 10.35 34.75
CA ASP A 242 23.72 11.10 34.05
C ASP A 242 24.39 10.18 33.02
N MET A 243 24.70 10.69 31.82
CA MET A 243 25.39 9.92 30.77
C MET A 243 26.75 9.37 31.25
N GLN A 244 27.30 9.94 32.34
CA GLN A 244 28.50 9.45 33.01
C GLN A 244 28.28 8.15 33.81
N GLU A 245 27.05 7.85 34.22
CA GLU A 245 26.71 6.67 35.04
C GLU A 245 26.44 5.43 34.16
N GLN A 246 25.89 5.62 32.95
CA GLN A 246 25.64 4.53 31.99
C GLN A 246 26.90 4.09 31.20
N ALA A 247 27.98 4.87 31.24
CA ALA A 247 29.26 4.54 30.60
C ALA A 247 30.20 3.73 31.50
N GLN A 248 29.84 3.48 32.77
CA GLN A 248 30.62 2.60 33.63
C GLN A 248 30.31 1.15 33.29
N ILE A 249 31.11 0.59 32.38
CA ILE A 249 31.26 -0.86 32.26
C ILE A 249 31.89 -1.31 33.59
N PRO A 250 31.22 -2.14 34.41
CA PRO A 250 31.88 -2.73 35.56
C PRO A 250 33.03 -3.58 35.00
N ALA A 251 34.26 -3.24 35.36
CA ALA A 251 35.39 -4.09 35.03
C ALA A 251 35.10 -5.49 35.58
N PRO A 252 35.29 -6.57 34.80
CA PRO A 252 35.22 -7.91 35.37
C PRO A 252 36.23 -7.98 36.51
N GLU A 253 35.83 -8.50 37.67
CA GLU A 253 36.75 -8.85 38.74
C GLU A 253 37.66 -9.97 38.24
N THR A 254 38.72 -9.60 37.54
CA THR A 254 39.83 -10.50 37.26
C THR A 254 40.79 -10.40 38.44
N GLU A 255 40.54 -11.21 39.47
CA GLU A 255 41.63 -11.74 40.27
C GLU A 255 42.56 -12.49 39.32
N THR A 256 43.64 -11.82 38.88
CA THR A 256 44.93 -12.34 38.35
C THR A 256 45.53 -11.41 37.27
N GLY A 257 45.69 -10.13 37.58
CA GLY A 257 46.49 -9.21 36.76
C GLY A 257 47.42 -8.39 37.64
N ARG A 258 48.73 -8.64 37.59
CA ARG A 258 49.72 -7.81 38.31
C ARG A 258 49.67 -6.38 37.74
N CYS A 259 49.69 -5.36 38.60
CA CYS A 259 49.58 -3.98 38.16
C CYS A 259 50.74 -3.57 37.23
N VAL A 260 50.49 -2.57 36.39
CA VAL A 260 51.47 -2.03 35.43
C VAL A 260 52.74 -1.57 36.15
N ASP A 261 52.63 -1.07 37.38
CA ASP A 261 53.78 -0.65 38.18
C ASP A 261 54.72 -1.82 38.51
N ALA A 262 54.15 -3.01 38.81
CA ALA A 262 54.93 -4.22 39.05
C ALA A 262 55.63 -4.75 37.79
N LEU A 263 55.11 -4.45 36.59
CA LEU A 263 55.79 -4.76 35.32
C LEU A 263 56.92 -3.77 35.04
N MET A 264 56.71 -2.48 35.34
CA MET A 264 57.72 -1.45 35.15
C MET A 264 58.90 -1.59 36.11
N GLU A 265 58.64 -1.99 37.36
CA GLU A 265 59.67 -2.25 38.36
C GLU A 265 60.55 -3.45 37.97
N ARG A 266 59.94 -4.50 37.39
CA ARG A 266 60.67 -5.68 36.88
C ARG A 266 61.48 -5.37 35.62
N LEU A 267 61.02 -4.45 34.79
CA LEU A 267 61.74 -4.00 33.59
C LEU A 267 62.95 -3.11 33.96
N ALA A 268 62.86 -2.37 35.06
CA ALA A 268 63.98 -1.60 35.61
C ALA A 268 65.08 -2.52 36.17
N LEU A 269 64.71 -3.64 36.81
CA LEU A 269 65.65 -4.64 37.35
C LEU A 269 66.45 -5.40 36.27
N LEU A 270 65.99 -5.41 35.02
CA LEU A 270 66.67 -6.10 33.90
C LEU A 270 67.61 -5.18 33.11
N ARG A 271 67.78 -3.91 33.51
CA ARG A 271 68.63 -2.92 32.83
C ARG A 271 70.03 -2.75 33.44
N HIS A 272 70.47 -3.66 34.31
CA HIS A 272 71.84 -3.75 34.81
C HIS A 272 72.42 -5.14 34.62
#